data_AF-A0A2U9ISI5-F1
#
_entry.id   AF-A0A2U9ISI5-F1
#
_cell.length_a   1.000
_cell.length_b   1.000
_cell.length_c   1.000
_cell.angle_alpha   90.00
_cell.angle_beta   90.00
_cell.angle_gamma   90.00
#
_symmetry.space_group_name_H-M   'P 1'
#
loop_
_entity.id
_entity.type
_entity.pdbx_description
1 polymer ?
#
loop_
_entity_poly.entity_id
_entity_poly.type
_entity_poly.pdbx_seq_one_letter_code
_entity_poly.pdbx_strand_id
1 'polypeptide(L)'
;MRVKSINVERNRIEFCYNQISVVVYLLENEMRIAEEITYEVTTGPVISNLQIVLKDGKVILSSPFGENTLENPGNVIKGILEIIEGIREKHPKVYDKYMDFLKKYNS
;
A
#
# COMPACT_ATOMS: atom_id res chain seq x y z
N MET A 1 11.92 -4.49 8.42
CA MET A 1 11.45 -5.34 7.29
C MET A 1 12.54 -5.43 6.20
N ARG A 2 12.69 -6.54 5.43
CA ARG A 2 13.72 -6.66 4.36
C ARG A 2 13.09 -6.43 2.97
N VAL A 3 12.92 -5.18 2.60
CA VAL A 3 12.45 -4.75 1.26
C VAL A 3 13.61 -4.84 0.27
N LYS A 4 13.42 -5.48 -0.90
CA LYS A 4 14.51 -5.70 -1.87
C LYS A 4 14.67 -4.59 -2.92
N SER A 5 13.58 -3.99 -3.36
CA SER A 5 13.54 -2.93 -4.37
C SER A 5 12.28 -2.10 -4.18
N ILE A 6 12.30 -0.83 -4.63
CA ILE A 6 11.14 0.05 -4.63
C ILE A 6 11.05 0.74 -6.00
N ASN A 7 9.89 0.68 -6.66
CA ASN A 7 9.56 1.39 -7.90
C ASN A 7 8.38 2.35 -7.62
N VAL A 8 8.41 3.56 -8.14
CA VAL A 8 7.46 4.62 -7.76
C VAL A 8 6.83 5.27 -8.98
N GLU A 9 5.52 5.20 -9.07
CA GLU A 9 4.68 5.94 -10.02
C GLU A 9 3.84 7.00 -9.28
N ARG A 10 3.19 7.93 -10.00
CA ARG A 10 2.53 9.12 -9.42
C ARG A 10 1.67 8.87 -8.18
N ASN A 11 0.99 7.72 -8.11
CA ASN A 11 0.10 7.34 -7.01
C ASN A 11 0.43 5.96 -6.42
N ARG A 12 1.59 5.37 -6.73
CA ARG A 12 1.87 3.95 -6.46
C ARG A 12 3.33 3.76 -6.05
N ILE A 13 3.54 3.02 -4.99
CA ILE A 13 4.84 2.53 -4.52
C ILE A 13 4.80 1.01 -4.63
N GLU A 14 5.59 0.46 -5.53
CA GLU A 14 5.78 -0.97 -5.67
C GLU A 14 7.04 -1.39 -4.94
N PHE A 15 7.02 -2.51 -4.22
CA PHE A 15 8.18 -3.07 -3.57
C PHE A 15 8.16 -4.59 -3.54
N CYS A 16 9.35 -5.20 -3.53
CA CYS A 16 9.46 -6.66 -3.47
C CYS A 16 9.58 -7.15 -2.02
N TYR A 17 8.72 -8.10 -1.64
CA TYR A 17 8.69 -8.80 -0.36
C TYR A 17 8.53 -10.30 -0.61
N ASN A 18 9.35 -11.17 -0.02
CA ASN A 18 9.24 -12.63 -0.17
C ASN A 18 9.04 -13.14 -1.63
N GLN A 19 9.70 -12.51 -2.61
CA GLN A 19 9.60 -12.84 -4.05
C GLN A 19 8.27 -12.47 -4.71
N ILE A 20 7.35 -11.80 -3.99
CA ILE A 20 6.14 -11.19 -4.56
C ILE A 20 6.32 -9.69 -4.75
N SER A 21 5.63 -9.13 -5.74
CA SER A 21 5.52 -7.68 -5.91
C SER A 21 4.32 -7.19 -5.12
N VAL A 22 4.54 -6.21 -4.24
CA VAL A 22 3.51 -5.60 -3.40
C VAL A 22 3.41 -4.14 -3.77
N VAL A 23 2.19 -3.65 -3.91
CA VAL A 23 1.91 -2.25 -4.23
C VAL A 23 1.21 -1.58 -3.06
N VAL A 24 1.69 -0.39 -2.70
CA VAL A 24 0.95 0.61 -1.92
C VAL A 24 0.47 1.65 -2.91
N TYR A 25 -0.81 1.98 -2.92
CA TYR A 25 -1.34 2.99 -3.84
C TYR A 25 -2.44 3.82 -3.22
N LEU A 26 -2.54 5.06 -3.71
CA LEU A 26 -3.54 6.02 -3.27
C LEU A 26 -4.68 6.11 -4.28
N LEU A 27 -5.89 6.00 -3.76
CA LEU A 27 -7.13 6.43 -4.39
C LEU A 27 -7.61 7.72 -3.70
N GLU A 28 -8.69 8.34 -4.19
CA GLU A 28 -9.12 9.68 -3.74
C GLU A 28 -9.22 9.81 -2.22
N ASN A 29 -9.80 8.81 -1.55
CA ASN A 29 -10.09 8.84 -0.11
C ASN A 29 -9.52 7.63 0.66
N GLU A 30 -8.70 6.79 0.02
CA GLU A 30 -8.19 5.58 0.65
C GLU A 30 -6.80 5.21 0.14
N MET A 31 -6.02 4.59 1.01
CA MET A 31 -4.75 3.96 0.66
C MET A 31 -4.96 2.44 0.66
N ARG A 32 -4.45 1.77 -0.37
CA ARG A 32 -4.58 0.33 -0.52
C ARG A 32 -3.20 -0.32 -0.60
N ILE A 33 -3.10 -1.50 -0.01
CA ILE A 33 -1.94 -2.38 -0.09
C ILE A 33 -2.40 -3.74 -0.59
N ALA A 34 -1.76 -4.22 -1.65
CA ALA A 34 -2.11 -5.48 -2.28
C ALA A 34 -0.92 -6.08 -2.99
N GLU A 35 -0.96 -7.39 -3.23
CA GLU A 35 -0.05 -8.04 -4.16
C GLU A 35 -0.40 -7.66 -5.61
N GLU A 36 0.62 -7.44 -6.42
CA GLU A 36 0.49 -7.40 -7.87
C GLU A 36 0.75 -8.81 -8.43
N ILE A 37 -0.26 -9.37 -9.08
CA ILE A 37 -0.29 -10.72 -9.63
C ILE A 37 -0.15 -10.63 -11.14
N THR A 38 0.81 -11.36 -11.70
CA THR A 38 0.96 -11.53 -13.14
C THR A 38 0.47 -12.92 -13.50
N TYR A 39 -0.64 -13.03 -14.25
CA TYR A 39 -1.07 -14.31 -14.81
C TYR A 39 -0.44 -14.51 -16.18
N GLU A 40 -0.05 -15.75 -16.51
CA GLU A 40 0.54 -16.11 -17.80
C GLU A 40 -0.37 -15.76 -19.00
N VAL A 41 -1.68 -15.63 -18.78
CA VAL A 41 -2.70 -15.39 -19.80
C VAL A 41 -3.20 -13.94 -19.88
N THR A 42 -2.79 -13.05 -18.97
CA THR A 42 -3.25 -11.65 -18.95
C THR A 42 -2.19 -10.72 -19.54
N THR A 43 -2.63 -9.77 -20.38
CA THR A 43 -1.78 -8.76 -21.03
C THR A 43 -1.31 -7.62 -20.12
N GLY A 44 -1.42 -7.78 -18.80
CA GLY A 44 -0.97 -6.79 -17.82
C GLY A 44 -1.06 -7.28 -16.37
N PRO A 45 -0.44 -6.55 -15.44
CA PRO A 45 -0.51 -6.86 -14.02
C PRO A 45 -1.94 -6.70 -13.49
N VAL A 46 -2.32 -7.60 -12.58
CA VAL A 46 -3.63 -7.60 -11.89
C VAL A 46 -3.39 -7.39 -10.40
N ILE A 47 -4.17 -6.51 -9.77
CA ILE A 47 -4.10 -6.32 -8.31
C ILE A 47 -4.93 -7.40 -7.61
N SER A 48 -4.36 -8.01 -6.57
CA SER A 48 -5.05 -9.02 -5.76
C SER A 48 -6.38 -8.51 -5.20
N ASN A 49 -7.39 -9.38 -5.14
CA ASN A 49 -8.66 -9.08 -4.50
C ASN A 49 -8.58 -9.07 -2.96
N LEU A 50 -7.48 -9.59 -2.39
CA LEU A 50 -7.18 -9.46 -0.96
C LEU A 50 -6.33 -8.21 -0.75
N GLN A 51 -6.88 -7.24 -0.03
CA GLN A 51 -6.24 -5.93 0.13
C GLN A 51 -6.36 -5.42 1.56
N ILE A 52 -5.31 -4.78 2.03
CA ILE A 52 -5.36 -3.95 3.23
C ILE A 52 -5.74 -2.54 2.77
N VAL A 53 -6.77 -1.95 3.37
CA VAL A 53 -7.30 -0.64 3.03
C VAL A 53 -7.25 0.26 4.26
N LEU A 54 -6.62 1.42 4.13
CA LEU A 54 -6.67 2.49 5.12
C LEU A 54 -7.71 3.50 4.65
N LYS A 55 -8.79 3.64 5.41
CA LYS A 55 -9.94 4.50 5.08
C LYS A 55 -10.68 4.92 6.34
N ASP A 56 -11.10 6.18 6.41
CA ASP A 56 -11.94 6.71 7.49
C ASP A 56 -11.38 6.40 8.90
N GLY A 57 -10.07 6.55 9.09
CA GLY A 57 -9.37 6.27 10.36
C GLY A 57 -9.28 4.79 10.74
N LYS A 58 -9.70 3.87 9.87
CA LYS A 58 -9.69 2.43 10.08
C LYS A 58 -8.77 1.72 9.10
N VAL A 59 -8.27 0.57 9.54
CA VAL A 59 -7.60 -0.39 8.66
C VAL A 59 -8.51 -1.58 8.45
N ILE A 60 -8.77 -1.90 7.20
CA ILE A 60 -9.75 -2.89 6.77
C ILE A 60 -9.02 -3.95 5.93
N LEU A 61 -9.30 -5.22 6.19
CA LEU A 61 -9.03 -6.30 5.26
C LEU A 61 -10.23 -6.41 4.32
N SER A 62 -10.04 -6.00 3.06
CA SER A 62 -11.03 -6.11 1.98
C SER A 62 -10.76 -7.40 1.20
N SER A 63 -11.81 -8.19 0.98
CA SER A 63 -11.74 -9.50 0.33
C SER A 63 -12.98 -9.75 -0.54
N PRO A 64 -12.97 -10.76 -1.43
CA PRO A 64 -14.18 -11.18 -2.15
C PRO A 64 -15.36 -11.55 -1.26
N PHE A 65 -15.13 -11.85 0.02
CA PHE A 65 -16.15 -12.25 0.98
C PHE A 65 -16.67 -11.09 1.83
N GLY A 66 -16.19 -9.87 1.59
CA GLY A 66 -16.52 -8.67 2.34
C GLY A 66 -15.32 -8.08 3.08
N GLU A 67 -15.63 -7.16 3.99
CA GLU A 67 -14.66 -6.30 4.66
C GLU A 67 -14.64 -6.55 6.17
N ASN A 68 -13.43 -6.64 6.73
CA ASN A 68 -13.23 -6.81 8.17
C ASN A 68 -12.32 -5.70 8.70
N THR A 69 -12.76 -4.98 9.73
CA THR A 69 -11.90 -3.99 10.40
C THR A 69 -10.87 -4.72 11.26
N LEU A 70 -9.59 -4.35 11.14
CA LEU A 70 -8.51 -4.86 11.97
C LEU A 70 -8.54 -4.16 13.33
N GLU A 71 -8.69 -4.92 14.42
CA GLU A 71 -8.77 -4.37 15.78
C GLU A 71 -7.44 -3.77 16.27
N ASN A 72 -6.30 -4.33 15.85
CA ASN A 72 -4.97 -3.84 16.22
C ASN A 72 -4.07 -3.66 14.98
N PRO A 73 -4.20 -2.54 14.27
CA PRO A 73 -3.48 -2.31 13.02
C PRO A 73 -2.07 -1.74 13.20
N GLY A 74 -1.54 -1.66 14.43
CA GLY A 74 -0.28 -0.95 14.71
C GLY A 74 0.91 -1.41 13.86
N ASN A 75 1.03 -2.72 13.63
CA ASN A 75 2.10 -3.28 12.79
C ASN A 75 1.94 -2.92 11.30
N VAL A 76 0.69 -2.83 10.82
CA VAL A 76 0.40 -2.45 9.43
C VAL A 76 0.80 -0.99 9.21
N ILE A 77 0.35 -0.09 10.08
CA ILE A 77 0.69 1.34 10.00
C ILE A 77 2.20 1.54 10.08
N LYS A 78 2.88 0.88 11.02
CA LYS A 78 4.34 0.93 11.14
C LYS A 78 5.04 0.45 9.86
N GLY A 79 4.59 -0.67 9.29
CA GLY A 79 5.16 -1.21 8.05
C GLY A 79 5.00 -0.24 6.87
N ILE A 80 3.83 0.38 6.74
CA ILE A 80 3.56 1.40 5.70
C ILE A 80 4.49 2.61 5.86
N LEU A 81 4.66 3.10 7.08
CA LEU A 81 5.58 4.20 7.37
C LEU A 81 7.03 3.85 7.00
N GLU A 82 7.49 2.63 7.33
CA GLU A 82 8.83 2.16 6.93
C GLU A 82 9.02 2.18 5.40
N ILE A 83 8.01 1.79 4.62
CA ILE A 83 8.05 1.84 3.14
C ILE A 83 8.12 3.28 2.63
N ILE A 84 7.26 4.16 3.15
CA ILE A 84 7.19 5.56 2.71
C ILE A 84 8.48 6.31 3.05
N GLU A 85 9.03 6.12 4.24
CA GLU A 85 10.32 6.71 4.62
C GLU A 85 11.45 6.26 3.69
N GLY A 86 11.41 5.01 3.22
CA GLY A 86 12.38 4.47 2.28
C GLY A 86 12.44 5.20 0.92
N ILE A 87 11.38 5.94 0.54
CA ILE A 87 11.35 6.72 -0.71
C ILE A 87 11.59 8.21 -0.52
N ARG A 88 11.72 8.70 0.73
CA ARG A 88 11.79 10.12 1.08
C ARG A 88 12.83 10.91 0.28
N GLU A 89 14.05 10.37 0.18
CA GLU A 89 15.16 11.07 -0.49
C GLU A 89 15.06 11.02 -2.01
N LYS A 90 14.62 9.88 -2.56
CA LYS A 90 14.61 9.63 -4.01
C LYS A 90 13.34 10.16 -4.69
N HIS A 91 12.23 10.21 -3.97
CA HIS A 91 10.91 10.58 -4.49
C HIS A 91 10.16 11.52 -3.53
N PRO A 92 10.70 12.71 -3.20
CA PRO A 92 10.17 13.60 -2.17
C PRO A 92 8.71 14.00 -2.42
N LYS A 93 8.33 14.28 -3.68
CA LYS A 93 6.93 14.61 -4.03
C LYS A 93 5.94 13.48 -3.74
N VAL A 94 6.36 12.23 -3.93
CA VAL A 94 5.50 11.07 -3.66
C VAL A 94 5.46 10.82 -2.15
N TYR A 95 6.61 10.93 -1.47
CA TYR A 95 6.67 10.89 -0.02
C TYR A 95 5.71 11.90 0.63
N ASP A 96 5.78 13.19 0.25
CA ASP A 96 4.93 14.25 0.81
C ASP A 96 3.45 13.93 0.60
N LYS A 97 3.08 13.46 -0.60
CA LYS A 97 1.71 13.06 -0.93
C LYS A 97 1.18 11.95 -0.01
N TYR A 98 1.98 10.92 0.24
CA TYR A 98 1.59 9.81 1.10
C TYR A 98 1.52 10.23 2.57
N MET A 99 2.46 11.06 3.03
CA MET A 99 2.44 11.60 4.38
C MET A 99 1.25 12.52 4.62
N ASP A 100 0.85 13.32 3.64
CA ASP A 100 -0.35 14.16 3.74
C ASP A 100 -1.63 13.33 3.81
N PHE A 101 -1.71 12.21 3.09
CA PHE A 101 -2.79 11.25 3.27
C PHE A 101 -2.81 10.70 4.71
N LEU A 102 -1.66 10.25 5.22
CA LEU A 102 -1.58 9.67 6.57
C LEU A 102 -1.88 10.68 7.68
N LYS A 103 -1.56 11.96 7.51
CA LYS A 103 -1.96 13.02 8.43
C LYS A 103 -3.48 13.16 8.49
N LYS A 104 -4.14 13.21 7.32
CA LYS A 104 -5.61 13.30 7.21
C LYS A 104 -6.29 12.06 7.77
N TYR A 105 -5.72 10.88 7.54
CA TYR A 105 -6.23 9.61 8.06
C TYR A 105 -6.24 9.55 9.60
N ASN A 106 -5.27 10.19 10.26
CA ASN A 106 -5.16 10.20 11.72
C ASN A 106 -5.87 11.40 12.39
N SER A 107 -6.46 12.30 11.60
CA SER A 107 -7.19 13.50 12.10
C SER A 107 -8.66 13.18 12.31
#